data_AF-A0A7C3RF53-F1
#
_entry.id   AF-A0A7C3RF53-F1
#
_cell.length_a   1.000
_cell.length_b   1.000
_cell.length_c   1.000
_cell.angle_alpha   90.00
_cell.angle_beta   90.00
_cell.angle_gamma   90.00
#
_symmetry.space_group_name_H-M   'P 1'
#
loop_
_entity.id
_entity.type
_entity.pdbx_description
1 polymer ?
#
loop_
_entity_poly.entity_id
_entity_poly.type
_entity_poly.pdbx_seq_one_letter_code
_entity_poly.pdbx_strand_id
1 'polypeptide(L)' 'MEKFYCPKCNKIFEAEGQKKEWQSSVFGYCFKLVAKCPECNTECNEWRPKGPSSKGSGSCSGGTCSICPGCG' A
#
# COMPACT_ATOMS: atom_id res chain seq x y z
N MET A 1 -4.66 -10.86 -14.33
CA MET A 1 -4.65 -11.43 -12.97
C MET A 1 -3.97 -10.44 -12.06
N GLU A 2 -4.46 -10.28 -10.84
CA GLU A 2 -3.89 -9.36 -9.87
C GLU A 2 -2.97 -10.13 -8.91
N LYS A 3 -1.98 -9.43 -8.34
CA LYS A 3 -1.06 -10.02 -7.37
C LYS A 3 -1.64 -9.88 -5.97
N PHE A 4 -1.60 -10.95 -5.20
CA PHE A 4 -2.04 -11.01 -3.81
C PHE A 4 -0.90 -11.49 -2.94
N TYR A 5 -0.81 -10.95 -1.73
CA TYR A 5 0.20 -11.38 -0.77
C TYR A 5 -0.45 -12.14 0.38
N CYS A 6 -0.02 -13.38 0.59
CA CYS A 6 -0.46 -14.18 1.71
C CYS A 6 0.46 -13.97 2.92
N PRO A 7 0.00 -13.33 4.02
CA PRO A 7 0.82 -13.15 5.21
C PRO A 7 1.11 -14.48 5.94
N LYS A 8 0.27 -15.51 5.76
CA LYS A 8 0.51 -16.84 6.35
C LYS A 8 1.59 -17.63 5.62
N CYS A 9 1.52 -17.64 4.29
CA CYS A 9 2.50 -18.35 3.47
C CYS A 9 3.76 -17.52 3.18
N ASN A 10 3.72 -16.21 3.45
CA ASN A 10 4.75 -15.23 3.08
C ASN A 10 5.09 -15.25 1.58
N LYS A 11 4.09 -15.50 0.73
CA LYS A 11 4.23 -15.64 -0.73
C LYS A 11 3.33 -14.66 -1.46
N ILE A 12 3.79 -14.21 -2.62
CA ILE A 12 3.00 -13.47 -3.60
C ILE A 12 2.46 -14.48 -4.61
N PHE A 13 1.17 -14.42 -4.91
CA PHE A 13 0.52 -15.28 -5.89
C PHE A 13 -0.41 -14.46 -6.78
N GLU A 14 -0.65 -14.95 -7.99
CA GLU A 14 -1.56 -14.33 -8.94
C GLU A 14 -2.90 -15.05 -8.89
N ALA A 15 -3.99 -14.30 -8.75
CA ALA A 15 -5.34 -14.84 -8.69
C ALA A 15 -6.36 -13.86 -9.28
N GLU A 16 -7.58 -14.34 -9.49
CA GLU A 16 -8.72 -13.47 -9.75
C GLU A 16 -9.18 -12.83 -8.43
N GLY A 17 -9.06 -11.50 -8.36
CA GLY A 17 -9.53 -10.73 -7.23
C GLY A 17 -11.05 -10.73 -7.15
N GLN A 18 -11.59 -11.10 -5.99
CA GLN A 18 -12.98 -10.92 -5.66
C GLN A 18 -13.17 -9.50 -5.14
N LYS A 19 -13.99 -8.72 -5.85
CA LYS A 19 -14.36 -7.36 -5.44
C LYS A 19 -15.32 -7.45 -4.26
N LYS A 20 -14.83 -7.08 -3.08
CA LYS A 20 -15.61 -6.99 -1.85
C LYS A 20 -15.97 -5.55 -1.62
N GLU A 21 -17.25 -5.25 -1.74
CA GLU A 21 -17.79 -3.89 -1.61
C GLU A 21 -18.41 -3.74 -0.23
N TRP A 22 -18.23 -2.57 0.39
CA TRP A 22 -18.88 -2.23 1.66
C TRP A 22 -19.17 -0.74 1.71
N GLN A 23 -20.25 -0.40 2.40
CA GLN A 23 -20.63 0.99 2.63
C GLN A 23 -20.04 1.44 3.97
N SER A 24 -19.08 2.36 3.93
CA SER A 24 -18.58 3.02 5.12
C SER A 24 -19.41 4.28 5.40
N SER A 25 -19.83 4.46 6.64
CA SER A 25 -20.56 5.67 7.07
C SER A 25 -19.72 6.94 6.94
N VAL A 26 -18.38 6.83 6.92
CA VAL A 26 -17.45 7.97 6.87
C VAL A 26 -17.01 8.28 5.43
N PHE A 27 -16.73 7.24 4.63
CA PHE A 27 -16.11 7.38 3.31
C PHE A 27 -17.06 7.07 2.14
N GLY A 28 -18.29 6.62 2.42
CA GLY A 28 -19.25 6.19 1.40
C GLY A 28 -18.95 4.80 0.85
N TYR A 29 -19.27 4.57 -0.42
CA TYR A 29 -19.14 3.27 -1.08
C TYR A 29 -17.65 2.92 -1.31
N CYS A 30 -17.16 1.91 -0.60
CA CYS A 30 -15.79 1.44 -0.67
C CYS A 30 -15.73 0.04 -1.29
N PHE A 31 -14.61 -0.29 -1.93
CA PHE A 31 -14.34 -1.64 -2.40
C PHE A 31 -12.87 -2.03 -2.19
N LYS A 32 -12.62 -3.32 -2.06
CA LYS A 32 -11.29 -3.93 -2.00
C LYS A 32 -11.29 -5.20 -2.81
N LEU A 33 -10.12 -5.53 -3.35
CA LEU A 33 -9.90 -6.79 -4.04
C LEU A 33 -9.24 -7.76 -3.07
N VAL A 34 -9.87 -8.94 -2.94
CA VAL A 34 -9.38 -10.03 -2.09
C VAL A 34 -9.33 -11.32 -2.86
N ALA A 35 -8.34 -12.16 -2.59
CA ALA A 35 -8.25 -13.50 -3.15
C ALA A 35 -7.96 -14.51 -2.05
N LYS A 36 -8.43 -15.76 -2.22
CA LYS A 36 -8.09 -16.85 -1.31
C LYS A 36 -6.77 -17.48 -1.74
N CYS A 37 -5.85 -17.63 -0.80
CA CYS A 37 -4.61 -18.35 -1.07
C CYS A 37 -4.91 -19.85 -1.32
N PRO A 38 -4.41 -20.46 -2.41
CA PRO A 38 -4.66 -21.87 -2.70
C PRO A 38 -4.03 -22.83 -1.67
N GLU A 39 -2.97 -22.40 -0.97
CA GLU A 39 -2.26 -23.25 -0.01
C GLU A 39 -2.93 -23.27 1.37
N CYS A 40 -3.40 -22.11 1.84
CA CYS A 40 -3.90 -21.97 3.22
C CYS A 40 -5.35 -21.47 3.32
N ASN A 41 -6.03 -21.32 2.18
CA ASN A 41 -7.42 -20.86 2.03
C ASN A 41 -7.77 -19.54 2.75
N THR A 42 -6.76 -18.72 3.06
CA THR A 42 -6.92 -17.47 3.82
C THR A 42 -7.21 -16.30 2.89
N GLU A 43 -8.10 -15.38 3.29
CA GLU A 43 -8.39 -14.13 2.56
C GLU A 43 -7.14 -13.25 2.55
N CYS A 44 -6.57 -13.05 1.36
CA CYS A 44 -5.39 -12.25 1.12
C CYS A 44 -5.79 -10.99 0.35
N ASN A 45 -5.15 -9.86 0.70
CA ASN A 45 -5.42 -8.59 0.04
C ASN A 45 -4.49 -8.41 -1.18
N GLU A 46 -4.92 -7.55 -2.11
CA GLU A 46 -4.10 -7.10 -3.23
C GLU A 46 -2.71 -6.67 -2.74
N TRP A 47 -1.68 -7.26 -3.33
CA TRP A 47 -0.31 -6.84 -3.14
C TRP A 47 -0.10 -5.56 -3.94
N ARG A 48 -0.14 -4.42 -3.24
CA ARG A 48 0.32 -3.16 -3.81
C ARG A 48 1.81 -3.01 -3.55
N PRO A 49 2.63 -2.69 -4.57
CA PRO A 49 3.96 -2.17 -4.29
C PRO A 49 3.77 -0.92 -3.43
N LYS A 50 4.45 -0.85 -2.29
CA LYS A 50 4.57 0.41 -1.58
C LYS A 50 5.25 1.36 -2.56
N GLY A 51 4.49 2.28 -3.14
CA GLY A 51 5.07 3.46 -3.77
C GLY A 51 6.04 4.10 -2.76
N PRO A 52 7.06 4.85 -3.22
CA PRO A 52 7.91 5.58 -2.30
C PRO A 52 6.98 6.31 -1.34
N SER A 53 7.18 6.10 -0.04
CA SER A 53 6.40 6.79 0.97
C SER A 53 6.56 8.27 0.69
N SER A 54 5.54 8.89 0.08
CA SER A 54 5.39 10.34 0.08
C SER A 54 5.13 10.71 1.54
N LYS A 55 6.22 10.75 2.32
CA LYS A 55 6.36 11.63 3.47
C LYS A 55 5.73 12.95 3.07
N GLY A 56 4.74 13.38 3.82
CA GLY A 56 4.31 14.77 3.93
C GLY A 56 4.18 15.54 2.62
N SER A 57 2.95 15.90 2.30
CA SER A 57 2.66 17.26 1.84
C SER A 57 3.33 18.26 2.80
N GLY A 58 4.56 18.63 2.46
CA GLY A 58 5.46 19.49 3.20
C GLY A 58 6.48 20.02 2.21
N SER A 59 6.00 20.75 1.20
CA SER A 59 6.82 21.62 0.37
C SER A 59 7.44 22.70 1.25
N CYS A 60 8.55 22.41 1.93
CA CYS A 60 9.57 23.43 2.16
C CYS A 60 10.49 23.39 0.93
N SER A 61 10.11 24.19 -0.06
CA SER A 61 10.92 24.44 -1.24
C SER A 61 12.31 24.88 -0.80
N GLY A 62 13.32 24.12 -1.25
CA GLY A 62 14.71 24.47 -1.05
C GLY A 62 15.01 25.85 -1.65
N GLY A 63 15.75 26.65 -0.88
CA GLY A 63 16.35 27.89 -1.32
C GLY A 63 17.45 28.27 -0.34
N THR A 64 18.69 28.02 -0.75
CA THR A 64 19.96 28.46 -0.15
C THR A 64 20.40 27.81 1.17
N CYS A 65 20.89 26.58 1.09
CA CYS A 65 21.99 26.13 1.95
C CYS A 65 23.31 26.61 1.33
N SER A 66 23.70 27.85 1.64
CA SER A 66 25.08 28.31 1.50
C SER A 66 25.36 29.20 2.70
N ILE A 67 26.46 28.91 3.40
CA ILE A 67 27.04 29.62 4.56
C ILE A 67 26.63 29.04 5.92
N CYS A 68 27.28 27.93 6.28
CA CYS A 68 27.71 27.70 7.66
C CYS A 68 29.24 27.83 7.69
N PRO A 69 29.85 28.80 8.39
CA PRO A 69 31.18 28.66 8.94
C PRO A 69 31.03 28.47 10.45
N GLY A 70 31.25 27.25 10.95
CA GLY A 70 31.14 27.03 12.40
C GLY A 70 31.14 25.60 12.90
N CYS A 71 31.58 24.62 12.11
CA CYS A 71 32.07 23.36 12.68
C CYS A 71 33.60 23.43 12.69
N GLY A 72 34.12 23.97 13.79
CA GLY A 72 35.51 24.08 14.20
C GLY A 72 35.53 24.58 15.64
#